data_AF-A0A961WRW2-F1
#
_entry.id   AF-A0A961WRW2-F1
#
_cell.length_a   1.000
_cell.length_b   1.000
_cell.length_c   1.000
_cell.angle_alpha   90.00
_cell.angle_beta   90.00
_cell.angle_gamma   90.00
#
_symmetry.space_group_name_H-M   'P 1'
#
loop_
_entity.id
_entity.type
_entity.pdbx_description
1 polymer ?
#
loop_
_entity_poly.entity_id
_entity_poly.type
_entity_poly.pdbx_seq_one_letter_code
_entity_poly.pdbx_strand_id
1 'polypeptide(L)'
;MMAASALLFSMAWPLPASATQGTQKSGLTELTVRADEDDDDSQANAPMLVTVSLDKQQLHFYRGATKLETSKVSSGKPGHDTPMGVFSILEKKKYHKSNIYSGAPMPFMQRLTWSGIALHQSNSVPSWPASHGCVRLPAAFAKKLYSLTERGAHVLIAREELQPAPIHHKTLFQPVAIGARTASLRETIDGIANGGLLDGLPVMDPGGEVADLEAPLRIYVTRNTRREITRDLQRMLNGLGHDAGEADGLYGRGTAQAVIRFQKATGLAPTGMLSEELMDAVYAASGEERPLPGMLYVRRGHQPVFSAPVGIRDPQEPLGTHFFLASGDTEKLDWLSLSLSSRIPRSVIRDHKMTVEGTGDLVRTNSREVLDRLIIDMKTRDRIAAMIGHGASFAISDNGLGTETGNGTDFIVQVH
;
A
#
# COMPACT_ATOMS: atom_id res chain seq x y z
N MET A 1 51.74 35.38 71.37
CA MET A 1 52.67 34.65 72.26
C MET A 1 52.18 33.22 72.37
N MET A 2 53.09 32.26 72.11
CA MET A 2 53.19 30.86 72.61
C MET A 2 51.88 30.06 72.84
N ALA A 3 51.66 28.92 72.16
CA ALA A 3 52.22 27.59 72.48
C ALA A 3 51.83 27.13 73.89
N ALA A 4 51.42 25.90 74.21
CA ALA A 4 51.19 24.65 73.51
C ALA A 4 50.55 23.67 74.53
N SER A 5 50.07 22.52 74.02
CA SER A 5 50.19 21.18 74.62
C SER A 5 49.67 20.89 76.04
N ALA A 6 48.80 19.88 76.15
CA ALA A 6 49.16 18.50 76.57
C ALA A 6 47.91 17.74 77.09
N LEU A 7 47.49 16.67 76.41
CA LEU A 7 47.65 15.23 76.77
C LEU A 7 46.76 14.79 77.96
N LEU A 8 45.69 14.01 77.76
CA LEU A 8 45.54 12.59 77.33
C LEU A 8 45.54 11.59 78.50
N PHE A 9 44.45 10.81 78.62
CA PHE A 9 44.37 9.33 78.79
C PHE A 9 42.88 8.98 78.99
N SER A 10 42.13 8.35 78.07
CA SER A 10 42.21 7.02 77.42
C SER A 10 41.78 5.84 78.31
N MET A 11 40.65 5.23 77.93
CA MET A 11 40.31 3.78 77.84
C MET A 11 38.79 3.66 77.63
N ALA A 12 38.20 2.84 76.75
CA ALA A 12 38.66 1.97 75.66
C ALA A 12 37.46 1.67 74.73
N TRP A 13 37.74 1.45 73.45
CA TRP A 13 36.87 0.99 72.34
C TRP A 13 36.86 -0.57 72.27
N PRO A 14 36.05 -1.31 71.44
CA PRO A 14 35.81 -1.01 70.02
C PRO A 14 34.45 -1.41 69.36
N LEU A 15 34.32 -0.84 68.15
CA LEU A 15 33.40 -1.08 67.01
C LEU A 15 33.62 -2.48 66.35
N PRO A 16 32.85 -2.92 65.31
CA PRO A 16 32.89 -2.38 63.92
C PRO A 16 31.49 -2.16 63.30
N ALA A 17 31.22 -1.04 62.63
CA ALA A 17 31.57 -0.67 61.23
C ALA A 17 30.50 -1.21 60.25
N SER A 18 30.05 -0.54 59.19
CA SER A 18 30.49 0.61 58.38
C SER A 18 29.32 0.87 57.40
N ALA A 19 29.08 2.01 56.75
CA ALA A 19 29.88 3.20 56.53
C ALA A 19 28.96 4.39 56.15
N THR A 20 29.31 5.54 56.74
CA THR A 20 29.42 6.90 56.14
C THR A 20 28.29 7.56 55.37
N GLN A 21 27.86 8.67 55.99
CA GLN A 21 27.17 9.86 55.50
C GLN A 21 27.91 10.60 54.37
N GLY A 22 27.15 11.37 53.59
CA GLY A 22 27.66 12.46 52.74
C GLY A 22 26.53 13.35 52.22
N THR A 23 26.63 14.64 52.47
CA THR A 23 25.60 15.68 52.49
C THR A 23 25.22 16.29 51.13
N GLN A 24 23.91 16.57 50.97
CA GLN A 24 23.21 17.63 50.21
C GLN A 24 23.77 18.17 48.88
N LYS A 25 22.93 18.13 47.82
CA LYS A 25 22.31 19.35 47.22
C LYS A 25 21.26 19.02 46.13
N SER A 26 20.24 19.88 46.08
CA SER A 26 19.28 20.12 44.99
C SER A 26 18.13 19.12 44.80
N GLY A 27 17.04 19.33 45.56
CA GLY A 27 15.73 18.72 45.28
C GLY A 27 15.04 19.41 44.12
N LEU A 28 15.30 18.93 42.90
CA LEU A 28 14.32 18.98 41.81
C LEU A 28 13.62 17.63 41.83
N THR A 29 12.45 17.58 42.44
CA THR A 29 11.53 16.45 42.34
C THR A 29 11.25 16.19 40.87
N GLU A 30 11.67 15.00 40.40
CA GLU A 30 11.19 14.39 39.16
C GLU A 30 9.66 14.48 39.14
N LEU A 31 9.15 15.31 38.24
CA LEU A 31 7.78 15.22 37.80
C LEU A 31 7.71 13.93 36.99
N THR A 32 7.35 12.83 37.65
CA THR A 32 6.82 11.64 37.00
C THR A 32 5.67 12.09 36.11
N VAL A 33 5.94 12.15 34.81
CA VAL A 33 4.90 12.17 33.79
C VAL A 33 4.17 10.84 33.94
N ARG A 34 2.99 10.88 34.55
CA ARG A 34 1.99 9.85 34.37
C ARG A 34 1.77 9.78 32.86
N ALA A 35 2.16 8.66 32.25
CA ALA A 35 1.67 8.30 30.94
C ALA A 35 0.15 8.29 31.05
N ASP A 36 -0.49 9.12 30.24
CA ASP A 36 -1.94 9.24 30.19
C ASP A 36 -2.54 7.86 29.92
N GLU A 37 -3.54 7.48 30.72
CA GLU A 37 -4.24 6.19 30.68
C GLU A 37 -5.19 6.05 29.46
N ASP A 38 -5.12 6.97 28.50
CA ASP A 38 -5.90 6.98 27.25
C ASP A 38 -5.22 6.24 26.08
N ASP A 39 -3.99 5.72 26.26
CA ASP A 39 -3.16 5.14 25.19
C ASP A 39 -3.38 3.63 24.94
N ASP A 40 -4.16 2.93 25.79
CA ASP A 40 -4.34 1.47 25.71
C ASP A 40 -5.35 1.07 24.61
N ASP A 41 -6.47 1.81 24.48
CA ASP A 41 -7.49 1.54 23.45
C ASP A 41 -7.03 1.97 22.04
N SER A 42 -6.16 2.98 21.94
CA SER A 42 -5.62 3.48 20.66
C SER A 42 -4.70 2.45 20.00
N GLN A 43 -3.91 1.71 20.80
CA GLN A 43 -3.05 0.62 20.35
C GLN A 43 -3.84 -0.65 20.06
N ALA A 44 -4.83 -1.01 20.88
CA ALA A 44 -5.64 -2.22 20.70
C ALA A 44 -6.29 -2.28 19.31
N ASN A 45 -6.78 -1.14 18.83
CA ASN A 45 -7.36 -1.02 17.49
C ASN A 45 -6.34 -0.66 16.41
N ALA A 46 -5.11 -0.24 16.71
CA ALA A 46 -4.17 0.19 15.66
C ALA A 46 -3.91 -0.91 14.60
N PRO A 47 -3.84 -0.52 13.31
CA PRO A 47 -3.79 -1.48 12.21
C PRO A 47 -2.47 -2.25 12.24
N MET A 48 -2.56 -3.53 11.88
CA MET A 48 -1.45 -4.46 11.87
C MET A 48 -0.67 -4.38 10.57
N LEU A 49 0.66 -4.32 10.68
CA LEU A 49 1.56 -4.20 9.54
C LEU A 49 2.76 -5.14 9.70
N VAL A 50 3.04 -5.93 8.68
CA VAL A 50 4.28 -6.71 8.57
C VAL A 50 5.18 -6.03 7.54
N THR A 51 6.46 -5.83 7.87
CA THR A 51 7.47 -5.45 6.88
C THR A 51 8.54 -6.52 6.77
N VAL A 52 9.04 -6.77 5.56
CA VAL A 52 10.10 -7.73 5.28
C VAL A 52 11.19 -7.03 4.48
N SER A 53 12.41 -6.99 5.05
CA SER A 53 13.62 -6.58 4.35
C SER A 53 14.32 -7.78 3.75
N LEU A 54 14.46 -7.78 2.42
CA LEU A 54 15.15 -8.81 1.68
C LEU A 54 16.68 -8.70 1.83
N ASP A 55 17.24 -7.48 1.88
CA ASP A 55 18.70 -7.35 2.02
C ASP A 55 19.17 -7.74 3.43
N LYS A 56 18.37 -7.47 4.47
CA LYS A 56 18.66 -7.87 5.86
C LYS A 56 18.18 -9.27 6.21
N GLN A 57 17.33 -9.88 5.38
CA GLN A 57 16.63 -11.13 5.70
C GLN A 57 15.93 -11.06 7.06
N GLN A 58 15.17 -9.98 7.28
CA GLN A 58 14.45 -9.73 8.52
C GLN A 58 12.99 -9.37 8.25
N LEU A 59 12.14 -9.70 9.24
CA LEU A 59 10.75 -9.33 9.29
C LEU A 59 10.49 -8.58 10.59
N HIS A 60 9.77 -7.47 10.49
CA HIS A 60 9.23 -6.73 11.62
C HIS A 60 7.71 -6.77 11.60
N PHE A 61 7.13 -6.87 12.79
CA PHE A 61 5.69 -6.84 12.97
C PHE A 61 5.34 -5.62 13.83
N TYR A 62 4.44 -4.78 13.31
CA TYR A 62 4.00 -3.53 13.91
C TYR A 62 2.50 -3.54 14.20
N ARG A 63 2.14 -2.75 15.22
CA ARG A 63 0.78 -2.31 15.52
C ARG A 63 0.84 -0.79 15.58
N GLY A 64 0.19 -0.13 14.61
CA GLY A 64 0.45 1.28 14.35
C GLY A 64 1.94 1.55 14.05
N ALA A 65 2.53 2.55 14.70
CA ALA A 65 3.96 2.85 14.58
C ALA A 65 4.86 1.99 15.49
N THR A 66 4.27 1.24 16.41
CA THR A 66 5.01 0.49 17.44
C THR A 66 5.46 -0.85 16.91
N LYS A 67 6.77 -1.11 16.92
CA LYS A 67 7.34 -2.42 16.56
C LYS A 67 7.16 -3.40 17.71
N LEU A 68 6.36 -4.43 17.51
CA LEU A 68 6.07 -5.44 18.54
C LEU A 68 7.03 -6.62 18.48
N GLU A 69 7.36 -7.09 17.28
CA GLU A 69 8.19 -8.29 17.13
C GLU A 69 9.17 -8.19 15.97
N THR A 70 10.22 -9.02 16.01
CA THR A 70 11.20 -9.15 14.94
C THR A 70 11.60 -10.61 14.78
N SER A 71 11.86 -11.02 13.55
CA SER A 71 12.42 -12.35 13.25
C SER A 71 13.37 -12.30 12.07
N LYS A 72 14.27 -13.28 12.01
CA LYS A 72 14.97 -13.59 10.75
C LYS A 72 14.01 -14.25 9.78
N VAL A 73 14.28 -14.08 8.49
CA VAL A 73 13.58 -14.80 7.42
C VAL A 73 14.57 -15.46 6.47
N SER A 74 14.08 -16.31 5.57
CA SER A 74 14.81 -16.73 4.38
C SER A 74 13.90 -16.62 3.17
N SER A 75 14.23 -15.68 2.27
CA SER A 75 13.47 -15.35 1.06
C SER A 75 13.89 -16.20 -0.14
N GLY A 76 13.35 -15.89 -1.32
CA GLY A 76 13.58 -16.58 -2.58
C GLY A 76 15.01 -16.46 -3.09
N LYS A 77 15.61 -17.59 -3.48
CA LYS A 77 16.94 -17.64 -4.12
C LYS A 77 16.90 -17.04 -5.54
N PRO A 78 18.04 -16.67 -6.14
CA PRO A 78 18.09 -16.19 -7.51
C PRO A 78 17.34 -17.11 -8.48
N GLY A 79 16.49 -16.52 -9.33
CA GLY A 79 15.62 -17.26 -10.27
C GLY A 79 14.29 -17.75 -9.65
N HIS A 80 14.12 -17.56 -8.34
CA HIS A 80 12.87 -17.75 -7.62
C HIS A 80 12.67 -16.63 -6.60
N ASP A 81 12.92 -15.40 -7.03
CA ASP A 81 12.97 -14.24 -6.16
C ASP A 81 11.62 -14.02 -5.46
N THR A 82 11.67 -13.61 -4.20
CA THR A 82 10.46 -13.18 -3.49
C THR A 82 10.00 -11.85 -4.10
N PRO A 83 8.75 -11.72 -4.57
CA PRO A 83 8.29 -10.45 -5.13
C PRO A 83 8.26 -9.38 -4.05
N MET A 84 8.68 -8.18 -4.42
CA MET A 84 8.55 -6.98 -3.60
C MET A 84 7.20 -6.33 -3.84
N GLY A 85 6.76 -5.50 -2.90
CA GLY A 85 5.51 -4.76 -3.05
C GLY A 85 4.71 -4.60 -1.77
N VAL A 86 3.46 -4.19 -1.97
CA VAL A 86 2.41 -4.12 -0.95
C VAL A 86 1.47 -5.30 -1.17
N PHE A 87 1.32 -6.14 -0.16
CA PHE A 87 0.46 -7.32 -0.18
C PHE A 87 -0.51 -7.28 1.01
N SER A 88 -1.57 -8.07 0.94
CA SER A 88 -2.39 -8.40 2.10
C SER A 88 -2.45 -9.91 2.29
N ILE A 89 -2.72 -10.35 3.52
CA ILE A 89 -2.89 -11.77 3.83
C ILE A 89 -4.24 -12.24 3.27
N LEU A 90 -4.20 -12.97 2.16
CA LEU A 90 -5.38 -13.46 1.44
C LEU A 90 -6.03 -14.66 2.12
N GLU A 91 -5.19 -15.58 2.61
CA GLU A 91 -5.60 -16.87 3.17
C GLU A 91 -4.66 -17.26 4.32
N LYS A 92 -5.20 -17.92 5.33
CA LYS A 92 -4.43 -18.47 6.45
C LYS A 92 -4.76 -19.94 6.66
N LYS A 93 -3.75 -20.81 6.66
CA LYS A 93 -3.90 -22.25 6.95
C LYS A 93 -2.84 -22.74 7.92
N LYS A 94 -3.27 -23.26 9.08
CA LYS A 94 -2.36 -23.86 10.08
C LYS A 94 -1.60 -25.06 9.51
N TYR A 95 -2.29 -25.91 8.75
CA TYR A 95 -1.70 -27.04 8.05
C TYR A 95 -1.91 -26.86 6.55
N HIS A 96 -0.83 -26.60 5.82
CA HIS A 96 -0.86 -26.48 4.37
C HIS A 96 0.28 -27.28 3.75
N LYS A 97 0.09 -27.72 2.51
CA LYS A 97 1.09 -28.35 1.67
C LYS A 97 1.11 -27.64 0.33
N SER A 98 2.29 -27.37 -0.21
CA SER A 98 2.44 -26.69 -1.49
C SER A 98 1.89 -27.54 -2.63
N ASN A 99 1.00 -26.95 -3.43
CA ASN A 99 0.47 -27.60 -4.64
C ASN A 99 1.49 -27.64 -5.79
N ILE A 100 2.50 -26.76 -5.76
CA ILE A 100 3.49 -26.57 -6.84
C ILE A 100 4.88 -27.14 -6.52
N TYR A 101 5.14 -27.48 -5.25
CA TYR A 101 6.40 -28.11 -4.81
C TYR A 101 6.13 -29.47 -4.16
N SER A 102 5.52 -30.39 -4.91
CA SER A 102 5.35 -31.80 -4.53
C SER A 102 4.76 -32.04 -3.13
N GLY A 103 3.82 -31.20 -2.69
CA GLY A 103 3.19 -31.34 -1.38
C GLY A 103 4.07 -30.94 -0.19
N ALA A 104 5.14 -30.16 -0.41
CA ALA A 104 6.03 -29.71 0.66
C ALA A 104 5.24 -29.01 1.79
N PRO A 105 5.46 -29.39 3.07
CA PRO A 105 4.69 -28.84 4.18
C PRO A 105 5.00 -27.36 4.39
N MET A 106 3.95 -26.57 4.54
CA MET A 106 3.99 -25.13 4.84
C MET A 106 3.12 -24.85 6.07
N PRO A 107 3.54 -25.22 7.29
CA PRO A 107 2.76 -24.95 8.50
C PRO A 107 2.62 -23.44 8.75
N PHE A 108 1.49 -23.04 9.35
CA PHE A 108 1.17 -21.64 9.64
C PHE A 108 1.26 -20.73 8.41
N MET A 109 0.83 -21.25 7.26
CA MET A 109 0.87 -20.53 5.99
C MET A 109 -0.06 -19.31 6.02
N GLN A 110 0.47 -18.19 5.54
CA GLN A 110 -0.27 -16.95 5.28
C GLN A 110 0.02 -16.52 3.84
N ARG A 111 -0.97 -16.68 2.96
CA ARG A 111 -0.84 -16.47 1.52
C ARG A 111 -0.87 -14.98 1.19
N LEU A 112 0.02 -14.56 0.30
CA LEU A 112 0.16 -13.18 -0.16
C LEU A 112 -0.26 -13.00 -1.62
N THR A 113 -0.10 -14.05 -2.44
CA THR A 113 -0.46 -14.05 -3.86
C THR A 113 -1.19 -15.34 -4.24
N TRP A 114 -2.03 -15.28 -5.27
CA TRP A 114 -2.68 -16.50 -5.78
C TRP A 114 -1.70 -17.38 -6.55
N SER A 115 -0.64 -16.80 -7.12
CA SER A 115 0.51 -17.53 -7.67
C SER A 115 1.29 -18.37 -6.66
N GLY A 116 1.07 -18.20 -5.35
CA GLY A 116 1.57 -19.11 -4.33
C GLY A 116 2.65 -18.56 -3.40
N ILE A 117 2.91 -17.26 -3.41
CA ILE A 117 3.83 -16.62 -2.47
C ILE A 117 3.15 -16.51 -1.10
N ALA A 118 3.87 -16.88 -0.05
CA ALA A 118 3.36 -16.93 1.31
C ALA A 118 4.45 -16.70 2.38
N LEU A 119 4.02 -16.28 3.56
CA LEU A 119 4.77 -16.43 4.80
C LEU A 119 4.47 -17.81 5.39
N HIS A 120 5.47 -18.60 5.79
CA HIS A 120 5.22 -19.90 6.44
C HIS A 120 6.38 -20.40 7.28
N GLN A 121 6.12 -21.35 8.17
CA GLN A 121 7.16 -22.06 8.92
C GLN A 121 8.07 -22.87 7.98
N SER A 122 9.37 -22.86 8.26
CA SER A 122 10.36 -23.77 7.67
C SER A 122 11.30 -24.32 8.73
N ASN A 123 11.81 -25.54 8.50
CA ASN A 123 12.87 -26.13 9.34
C ASN A 123 14.24 -25.53 9.03
N SER A 124 14.40 -24.90 7.86
CA SER A 124 15.62 -24.20 7.46
C SER A 124 15.29 -22.74 7.13
N VAL A 125 15.89 -21.83 7.90
CA VAL A 125 15.77 -20.37 7.76
C VAL A 125 17.18 -19.77 7.89
N PRO A 126 18.04 -19.94 6.88
CA PRO A 126 19.35 -19.31 6.87
C PRO A 126 19.22 -17.79 6.75
N SER A 127 20.29 -17.04 7.05
CA SER A 127 20.33 -15.57 6.93
C SER A 127 20.57 -15.09 5.49
N TRP A 128 20.28 -15.93 4.49
CA TRP A 128 20.38 -15.63 3.07
C TRP A 128 19.17 -16.20 2.32
N PRO A 129 18.89 -15.72 1.10
CA PRO A 129 17.79 -16.24 0.30
C PRO A 129 18.01 -17.71 -0.11
N ALA A 130 17.05 -18.58 0.22
CA ALA A 130 17.15 -20.03 -0.03
C ALA A 130 15.82 -20.69 -0.40
N SER A 131 14.73 -19.92 -0.50
CA SER A 131 13.40 -20.41 -0.83
C SER A 131 13.13 -20.41 -2.34
N HIS A 132 11.95 -20.88 -2.74
CA HIS A 132 11.44 -20.75 -4.10
C HIS A 132 10.41 -19.60 -4.22
N GLY A 133 10.60 -18.52 -3.46
CA GLY A 133 9.81 -17.29 -3.52
C GLY A 133 9.07 -16.97 -2.22
N CYS A 134 8.68 -17.98 -1.45
CA CYS A 134 8.04 -17.77 -0.14
C CYS A 134 9.00 -17.15 0.90
N VAL A 135 8.45 -16.46 1.90
CA VAL A 135 9.23 -15.97 3.05
C VAL A 135 9.16 -17.02 4.16
N ARG A 136 10.28 -17.71 4.39
CA ARG A 136 10.39 -18.76 5.41
C ARG A 136 10.65 -18.16 6.78
N LEU A 137 9.93 -18.66 7.78
CA LEU A 137 9.98 -18.19 9.17
C LEU A 137 10.39 -19.31 10.14
N PRO A 138 11.10 -18.99 11.25
CA PRO A 138 11.35 -19.95 12.32
C PRO A 138 10.04 -20.45 12.93
N ALA A 139 9.97 -21.71 13.34
CA ALA A 139 8.72 -22.35 13.80
C ALA A 139 7.98 -21.59 14.91
N ALA A 140 8.70 -21.20 15.98
CA ALA A 140 8.11 -20.45 17.09
C ALA A 140 7.52 -19.12 16.64
N PHE A 141 8.25 -18.39 15.80
CA PHE A 141 7.81 -17.11 15.27
C PHE A 141 6.64 -17.26 14.29
N ALA A 142 6.68 -18.24 13.39
CA ALA A 142 5.59 -18.51 12.45
C ALA A 142 4.26 -18.78 13.16
N LYS A 143 4.29 -19.58 14.23
CA LYS A 143 3.13 -19.85 15.08
C LYS A 143 2.62 -18.56 15.75
N LYS A 144 3.53 -17.76 16.33
CA LYS A 144 3.20 -16.50 17.01
C LYS A 144 2.62 -15.47 16.04
N LEU A 145 3.28 -15.23 14.90
CA LEU A 145 2.79 -14.32 13.86
C LEU A 145 1.41 -14.76 13.36
N TYR A 146 1.22 -16.06 13.11
CA TYR A 146 -0.07 -16.60 12.67
C TYR A 146 -1.19 -16.38 13.71
N SER A 147 -0.90 -16.43 15.01
CA SER A 147 -1.91 -16.10 16.03
C SER A 147 -2.18 -14.60 16.16
N LEU A 148 -1.22 -13.75 15.81
CA LEU A 148 -1.37 -12.30 15.91
C LEU A 148 -2.12 -11.73 14.72
N THR A 149 -1.81 -12.15 13.50
CA THR A 149 -2.34 -11.56 12.25
C THR A 149 -3.73 -12.06 11.90
N GLU A 150 -4.40 -11.34 11.01
CA GLU A 150 -5.69 -11.72 10.42
C GLU A 150 -5.64 -11.63 8.89
N ARG A 151 -6.70 -12.09 8.21
CA ARG A 151 -6.84 -11.86 6.77
C ARG A 151 -6.99 -10.36 6.52
N GLY A 152 -6.42 -9.87 5.43
CA GLY A 152 -6.41 -8.44 5.10
C GLY A 152 -5.34 -7.62 5.84
N ALA A 153 -4.60 -8.19 6.81
CA ALA A 153 -3.44 -7.53 7.37
C ALA A 153 -2.35 -7.35 6.30
N HIS A 154 -1.69 -6.17 6.31
CA HIS A 154 -0.77 -5.76 5.26
C HIS A 154 0.63 -6.34 5.47
N VAL A 155 1.27 -6.72 4.37
CA VAL A 155 2.65 -7.22 4.31
C VAL A 155 3.38 -6.44 3.24
N LEU A 156 4.39 -5.66 3.63
CA LEU A 156 5.24 -4.92 2.71
C LEU A 156 6.58 -5.64 2.59
N ILE A 157 6.98 -5.98 1.37
CA ILE A 157 8.25 -6.65 1.09
C ILE A 157 9.10 -5.71 0.25
N ALA A 158 10.30 -5.38 0.72
CA ALA A 158 11.23 -4.49 0.02
C ALA A 158 12.68 -4.95 0.24
N ARG A 159 13.62 -4.34 -0.49
CA ARG A 159 15.05 -4.60 -0.26
C ARG A 159 15.48 -4.05 1.08
N GLU A 160 15.20 -2.78 1.29
CA GLU A 160 15.50 -2.01 2.48
C GLU A 160 14.63 -2.41 3.68
N GLU A 161 15.04 -1.96 4.87
CA GLU A 161 14.18 -1.96 6.04
C GLU A 161 13.13 -0.85 5.93
N LEU A 162 11.87 -1.20 6.17
CA LEU A 162 10.75 -0.28 6.18
C LEU A 162 10.26 -0.08 7.62
N GLN A 163 10.11 1.18 8.00
CA GLN A 163 9.53 1.60 9.29
C GLN A 163 8.35 2.54 9.02
N PRO A 164 7.17 2.28 9.60
CA PRO A 164 6.04 3.19 9.49
C PRO A 164 6.33 4.51 10.20
N ALA A 165 6.07 5.63 9.51
CA ALA A 165 6.22 6.97 10.08
C ALA A 165 4.88 7.72 10.01
N PRO A 166 4.46 8.42 11.09
CA PRO A 166 3.30 9.30 11.05
C PRO A 166 3.39 10.32 9.92
N ILE A 167 2.26 10.60 9.27
CA ILE A 167 2.16 11.61 8.22
C ILE A 167 0.84 12.37 8.34
N HIS A 168 0.93 13.69 8.16
CA HIS A 168 -0.23 14.57 8.01
C HIS A 168 -0.15 15.29 6.68
N HIS A 169 -1.21 15.19 5.87
CA HIS A 169 -1.28 15.83 4.58
C HIS A 169 -2.73 16.07 4.15
N LYS A 170 -3.03 17.23 3.56
CA LYS A 170 -4.39 17.61 3.10
C LYS A 170 -4.99 16.66 2.06
N THR A 171 -4.13 15.96 1.32
CA THR A 171 -4.56 15.00 0.28
C THR A 171 -5.08 13.70 0.90
N LEU A 172 -4.61 13.34 2.10
CA LEU A 172 -5.06 12.14 2.81
C LEU A 172 -6.51 12.31 3.26
N PHE A 173 -7.28 11.24 3.13
CA PHE A 173 -8.71 11.28 3.36
C PHE A 173 -9.03 11.33 4.85
N GLN A 174 -10.08 12.07 5.18
CA GLN A 174 -10.67 12.14 6.52
C GLN A 174 -12.14 11.76 6.41
N PRO A 175 -12.71 11.10 7.43
CA PRO A 175 -14.13 10.79 7.44
C PRO A 175 -14.98 12.05 7.60
N VAL A 176 -16.20 12.02 7.07
CA VAL A 176 -17.23 12.99 7.44
C VAL A 176 -17.98 12.53 8.69
N ALA A 177 -18.42 13.48 9.51
CA ALA A 177 -19.19 13.23 10.72
C ALA A 177 -20.43 12.36 10.44
N ILE A 178 -20.80 11.50 11.38
CA ILE A 178 -21.75 10.38 11.23
C ILE A 178 -23.11 10.80 10.65
N GLY A 179 -23.59 12.03 10.92
CA GLY A 179 -24.85 12.55 10.37
C GLY A 179 -24.86 12.71 8.84
N ALA A 180 -23.71 12.93 8.21
CA ALA A 180 -23.58 13.01 6.74
C ALA A 180 -23.44 11.63 6.08
N ARG A 181 -22.91 10.63 6.82
CA ARG A 181 -22.72 9.25 6.32
C ARG A 181 -24.05 8.58 6.00
N THR A 182 -25.09 8.80 6.81
CA THR A 182 -26.41 8.17 6.61
C THR A 182 -27.12 8.67 5.35
N ALA A 183 -26.96 9.96 5.02
CA ALA A 183 -27.49 10.55 3.78
C ALA A 183 -26.73 10.04 2.55
N SER A 184 -25.40 10.00 2.61
CA SER A 184 -24.54 9.53 1.51
C SER A 184 -24.68 8.02 1.24
N LEU A 185 -24.89 7.20 2.28
CA LEU A 185 -25.16 5.77 2.10
C LEU A 185 -26.45 5.55 1.33
N ARG A 186 -27.48 6.37 1.60
CA ARG A 186 -28.77 6.34 0.91
C ARG A 186 -28.63 6.75 -0.56
N GLU A 187 -27.89 7.81 -0.84
CA GLU A 187 -27.58 8.24 -2.22
C GLU A 187 -26.69 7.23 -2.98
N THR A 188 -25.80 6.52 -2.28
CA THR A 188 -24.98 5.47 -2.88
C THR A 188 -25.82 4.25 -3.26
N ILE A 189 -26.76 3.86 -2.40
CA ILE A 189 -27.74 2.81 -2.69
C ILE A 189 -28.67 3.24 -3.84
N ASP A 190 -29.12 4.49 -3.84
CA ASP A 190 -29.97 5.03 -4.91
C ASP A 190 -29.19 5.21 -6.23
N GLY A 191 -27.89 5.50 -6.18
CA GLY A 191 -27.02 5.57 -7.37
C GLY A 191 -26.72 4.20 -7.99
N ILE A 192 -26.66 3.15 -7.17
CA ILE A 192 -26.62 1.75 -7.61
C ILE A 192 -27.98 1.34 -8.21
N ALA A 193 -29.09 1.82 -7.65
CA ALA A 193 -30.44 1.51 -8.11
C ALA A 193 -30.87 2.27 -9.38
N ASN A 194 -30.33 3.48 -9.62
CA ASN A 194 -30.82 4.38 -10.68
C ASN A 194 -29.90 4.54 -11.90
N GLY A 195 -28.94 3.63 -12.14
CA GLY A 195 -28.26 3.52 -13.44
C GLY A 195 -27.45 4.75 -13.89
N GLY A 196 -26.84 5.48 -12.94
CA GLY A 196 -26.13 6.73 -13.21
C GLY A 196 -24.73 6.58 -13.81
N LEU A 197 -24.66 6.47 -15.14
CA LEU A 197 -23.60 6.86 -16.07
C LEU A 197 -22.13 6.52 -15.72
N LEU A 198 -21.69 5.32 -16.11
CA LEU A 198 -20.36 5.06 -16.69
C LEU A 198 -20.50 3.91 -17.69
N ASP A 199 -20.72 4.23 -18.96
CA ASP A 199 -20.45 3.31 -20.06
C ASP A 199 -18.94 3.00 -20.07
N GLY A 200 -18.54 1.73 -19.89
CA GLY A 200 -17.22 1.25 -20.32
C GLY A 200 -16.19 0.76 -19.29
N LEU A 201 -16.56 0.39 -18.07
CA LEU A 201 -15.70 -0.43 -17.19
C LEU A 201 -16.34 -1.82 -16.97
N PRO A 202 -15.55 -2.91 -16.92
CA PRO A 202 -16.11 -4.24 -16.73
C PRO A 202 -16.84 -4.28 -15.38
N VAL A 203 -18.16 -4.38 -15.44
CA VAL A 203 -18.98 -4.87 -14.36
C VAL A 203 -18.54 -6.31 -14.12
N MET A 204 -17.66 -6.52 -13.14
CA MET A 204 -17.47 -7.86 -12.61
C MET A 204 -18.68 -8.20 -11.75
N ASP A 205 -19.50 -9.08 -12.32
CA ASP A 205 -20.53 -9.93 -11.72
C ASP A 205 -21.43 -9.32 -10.62
N PRO A 206 -22.72 -9.03 -10.91
CA PRO A 206 -23.70 -8.63 -9.89
C PRO A 206 -24.10 -9.78 -8.93
N GLY A 207 -23.48 -10.97 -9.03
CA GLY A 207 -23.68 -12.08 -8.11
C GLY A 207 -22.90 -12.02 -6.78
N GLY A 208 -22.15 -10.95 -6.52
CA GLY A 208 -21.34 -10.81 -5.30
C GLY A 208 -22.17 -10.54 -4.05
N GLU A 209 -21.95 -11.36 -3.02
CA GLU A 209 -22.42 -11.14 -1.63
C GLU A 209 -22.34 -9.65 -1.24
N VAL A 210 -23.39 -9.16 -0.57
CA VAL A 210 -23.49 -7.80 -0.02
C VAL A 210 -22.12 -7.40 0.54
N ALA A 211 -21.51 -6.35 -0.05
CA ALA A 211 -20.19 -5.89 0.34
C ALA A 211 -20.12 -5.80 1.86
N ASP A 212 -19.13 -6.47 2.47
CA ASP A 212 -18.88 -6.40 3.90
C ASP A 212 -18.66 -4.93 4.27
N LEU A 213 -19.71 -4.26 4.76
CA LEU A 213 -19.72 -2.82 4.99
C LEU A 213 -18.73 -2.42 6.10
N GLU A 214 -18.35 -3.39 6.94
CA GLU A 214 -17.37 -3.24 8.02
C GLU A 214 -15.92 -3.41 7.50
N ALA A 215 -15.72 -4.01 6.33
CA ALA A 215 -14.39 -4.19 5.78
C ALA A 215 -13.73 -2.82 5.47
N PRO A 216 -12.44 -2.63 5.83
CA PRO A 216 -11.76 -1.37 5.57
C PRO A 216 -11.67 -1.03 4.08
N LEU A 217 -11.76 0.26 3.75
CA LEU A 217 -11.53 0.72 2.38
C LEU A 217 -10.08 0.49 1.95
N ARG A 218 -9.91 0.00 0.74
CA ARG A 218 -8.63 -0.05 0.03
C ARG A 218 -8.70 0.94 -1.12
N ILE A 219 -7.73 1.83 -1.21
CA ILE A 219 -7.66 2.87 -2.22
C ILE A 219 -6.30 2.72 -2.92
N TYR A 220 -6.30 2.78 -4.25
CA TYR A 220 -5.09 2.72 -5.03
C TYR A 220 -5.10 3.77 -6.14
N VAL A 221 -4.03 4.57 -6.21
CA VAL A 221 -3.80 5.51 -7.30
C VAL A 221 -2.62 5.05 -8.14
N THR A 222 -2.82 5.03 -9.44
CA THR A 222 -1.78 4.77 -10.42
C THR A 222 -2.02 5.55 -11.69
N ARG A 223 -1.09 5.48 -12.63
CA ARG A 223 -1.24 6.09 -13.96
C ARG A 223 -2.20 5.27 -14.80
N ASN A 224 -2.81 5.91 -15.79
CA ASN A 224 -3.69 5.19 -16.73
C ASN A 224 -2.91 4.07 -17.41
N THR A 225 -3.43 2.85 -17.31
CA THR A 225 -2.76 1.72 -17.94
C THR A 225 -2.93 1.78 -19.45
N ARG A 226 -2.00 1.16 -20.20
CA ARG A 226 -2.12 1.01 -21.65
C ARG A 226 -3.45 0.37 -22.07
N ARG A 227 -3.97 -0.55 -21.25
CA ARG A 227 -5.25 -1.23 -21.48
C ARG A 227 -6.43 -0.27 -21.37
N GLU A 228 -6.42 0.65 -20.42
CA GLU A 228 -7.47 1.67 -20.27
C GLU A 228 -7.42 2.67 -21.41
N ILE A 229 -6.23 3.18 -21.74
CA ILE A 229 -6.03 4.07 -22.90
C ILE A 229 -6.53 3.40 -24.18
N THR A 230 -6.26 2.11 -24.36
CA THR A 230 -6.74 1.34 -25.53
C THR A 230 -8.25 1.18 -25.52
N ARG A 231 -8.87 0.99 -24.35
CA ARG A 231 -10.31 0.84 -24.23
C ARG A 231 -11.04 2.14 -24.60
N ASP A 232 -10.54 3.26 -24.12
CA ASP A 232 -11.07 4.58 -24.44
C ASP A 232 -10.93 4.88 -25.93
N LEU A 233 -9.75 4.56 -26.51
CA LEU A 233 -9.53 4.65 -27.95
C LEU A 233 -10.56 3.81 -28.73
N GLN A 234 -10.78 2.55 -28.37
CA GLN A 234 -11.75 1.67 -29.03
C GLN A 234 -13.16 2.26 -28.96
N ARG A 235 -13.59 2.73 -27.78
CA ARG A 235 -14.90 3.37 -27.60
C ARG A 235 -15.06 4.62 -28.48
N MET A 236 -14.07 5.51 -28.48
CA MET A 236 -14.11 6.74 -29.29
C MET A 236 -14.09 6.43 -30.79
N LEU A 237 -13.25 5.50 -31.25
CA LEU A 237 -13.22 5.08 -32.65
C LEU A 237 -14.56 4.46 -33.09
N ASN A 238 -15.21 3.68 -32.22
CA ASN A 238 -16.55 3.16 -32.48
C ASN A 238 -17.59 4.26 -32.59
N GLY A 239 -17.57 5.23 -31.67
CA GLY A 239 -18.45 6.42 -31.71
C GLY A 239 -18.24 7.26 -32.97
N LEU A 240 -17.01 7.28 -33.50
CA LEU A 240 -16.64 7.94 -34.75
C LEU A 240 -16.90 7.08 -36.01
N GLY A 241 -17.44 5.88 -35.87
CA GLY A 241 -17.81 5.00 -36.99
C GLY A 241 -16.66 4.20 -37.61
N HIS A 242 -15.52 4.08 -36.92
CA HIS A 242 -14.35 3.36 -37.44
C HIS A 242 -14.26 1.87 -37.04
N ASP A 243 -15.25 1.31 -36.34
CA ASP A 243 -15.37 -0.11 -35.93
C ASP A 243 -14.06 -0.76 -35.43
N ALA A 244 -13.74 -0.53 -34.16
CA ALA A 244 -12.61 -1.12 -33.45
C ALA A 244 -12.92 -2.49 -32.82
N GLY A 245 -14.14 -3.02 -32.98
CA GLY A 245 -14.65 -4.18 -32.25
C GLY A 245 -15.09 -3.83 -30.82
N GLU A 246 -15.15 -4.82 -29.94
CA GLU A 246 -15.47 -4.60 -28.52
C GLU A 246 -14.40 -3.72 -27.85
N ALA A 247 -14.85 -2.77 -27.01
CA ALA A 247 -13.96 -1.94 -26.20
C ALA A 247 -13.45 -2.72 -24.99
N ASP A 248 -12.58 -3.70 -25.23
CA ASP A 248 -12.02 -4.62 -24.25
C ASP A 248 -10.63 -4.20 -23.73
N GLY A 249 -10.03 -3.16 -24.33
CA GLY A 249 -8.69 -2.66 -24.07
C GLY A 249 -7.56 -3.51 -24.68
N LEU A 250 -7.88 -4.53 -25.49
CA LEU A 250 -6.91 -5.35 -26.19
C LEU A 250 -6.62 -4.77 -27.58
N TYR A 251 -5.36 -4.41 -27.83
CA TYR A 251 -4.96 -3.83 -29.11
C TYR A 251 -4.81 -4.92 -30.20
N GLY A 252 -5.95 -5.44 -30.67
CA GLY A 252 -6.03 -6.50 -31.66
C GLY A 252 -6.03 -6.01 -33.12
N ARG A 253 -6.19 -6.94 -34.06
CA ARG A 253 -6.28 -6.62 -35.51
C ARG A 253 -7.45 -5.67 -35.82
N GLY A 254 -8.61 -5.84 -35.18
CA GLY A 254 -9.78 -4.97 -35.37
C GLY A 254 -9.47 -3.53 -34.99
N THR A 255 -8.93 -3.32 -33.79
CA THR A 255 -8.49 -2.00 -33.31
C THR A 255 -7.43 -1.38 -34.21
N ALA A 256 -6.40 -2.15 -34.62
CA ALA A 256 -5.38 -1.64 -35.54
C ALA A 256 -5.96 -1.18 -36.89
N GLN A 257 -6.93 -1.92 -37.44
CA GLN A 257 -7.62 -1.53 -38.69
C GLN A 257 -8.51 -0.30 -38.51
N ALA A 258 -9.20 -0.18 -37.38
CA ALA A 258 -9.97 1.01 -37.04
C ALA A 258 -9.08 2.25 -36.94
N VAL A 259 -7.91 2.11 -36.31
CA VAL A 259 -6.90 3.16 -36.25
C VAL A 259 -6.40 3.54 -37.64
N ILE A 260 -6.10 2.57 -38.51
CA ILE A 260 -5.71 2.86 -39.91
C ILE A 260 -6.81 3.62 -40.65
N ARG A 261 -8.08 3.23 -40.48
CA ARG A 261 -9.23 3.92 -41.11
C ARG A 261 -9.34 5.35 -40.62
N PHE A 262 -9.26 5.57 -39.31
CA PHE A 262 -9.29 6.90 -38.71
C PHE A 262 -8.12 7.76 -39.19
N GLN A 263 -6.89 7.24 -39.13
CA GLN A 263 -5.69 7.94 -39.58
C GLN A 263 -5.83 8.39 -41.05
N LYS A 264 -6.32 7.52 -41.93
CA LYS A 264 -6.59 7.88 -43.34
C LYS A 264 -7.65 8.97 -43.46
N ALA A 265 -8.72 8.90 -42.67
CA ALA A 265 -9.82 9.87 -42.70
C ALA A 265 -9.38 11.26 -42.20
N THR A 266 -8.41 11.32 -41.28
CA THR A 266 -7.90 12.57 -40.71
C THR A 266 -6.59 13.07 -41.33
N GLY A 267 -6.06 12.37 -42.34
CA GLY A 267 -4.82 12.76 -43.03
C GLY A 267 -3.53 12.41 -42.28
N LEU A 268 -3.60 11.60 -41.22
CA LEU A 268 -2.43 11.07 -40.50
C LEU A 268 -1.77 9.91 -41.26
N ALA A 269 -0.50 9.65 -40.94
CA ALA A 269 0.19 8.46 -41.44
C ALA A 269 -0.53 7.18 -40.98
N PRO A 270 -0.90 6.25 -41.89
CA PRO A 270 -1.72 5.07 -41.58
C PRO A 270 -0.90 3.93 -40.95
N THR A 271 -0.30 4.20 -39.79
CA THR A 271 0.59 3.25 -39.09
C THR A 271 -0.17 2.11 -38.41
N GLY A 272 -1.45 2.31 -38.07
CA GLY A 272 -2.21 1.38 -37.24
C GLY A 272 -1.69 1.27 -35.81
N MET A 273 -0.76 2.14 -35.40
CA MET A 273 -0.14 2.14 -34.09
C MET A 273 -0.71 3.25 -33.22
N LEU A 274 -0.90 2.96 -31.94
CA LEU A 274 -1.28 3.95 -30.95
C LEU A 274 -0.10 4.89 -30.67
N SER A 275 -0.24 6.14 -31.13
CA SER A 275 0.66 7.27 -30.92
C SER A 275 -0.06 8.42 -30.21
N GLU A 276 0.69 9.41 -29.72
CA GLU A 276 0.09 10.60 -29.12
C GLU A 276 -0.67 11.43 -30.15
N GLU A 277 -0.11 11.62 -31.34
CA GLU A 277 -0.75 12.32 -32.46
C GLU A 277 -2.09 11.67 -32.85
N LEU A 278 -2.16 10.33 -32.82
CA LEU A 278 -3.42 9.62 -32.99
C LEU A 278 -4.41 9.96 -31.88
N MET A 279 -4.00 9.87 -30.61
CA MET A 279 -4.88 10.15 -29.49
C MET A 279 -5.40 11.59 -29.53
N ASP A 280 -4.54 12.56 -29.83
CA ASP A 280 -4.94 13.97 -29.99
C ASP A 280 -6.00 14.14 -31.08
N ALA A 281 -5.80 13.52 -32.24
CA ALA A 281 -6.78 13.57 -33.31
C ALA A 281 -8.10 12.90 -32.91
N VAL A 282 -8.06 11.76 -32.19
CA VAL A 282 -9.28 11.06 -31.76
C VAL A 282 -10.05 11.85 -30.70
N TYR A 283 -9.38 12.47 -29.73
CA TYR A 283 -10.03 13.37 -28.75
C TYR A 283 -10.65 14.58 -29.46
N ALA A 284 -9.91 15.24 -30.34
CA ALA A 284 -10.41 16.36 -31.10
C ALA A 284 -11.62 16.00 -31.97
N ALA A 285 -11.61 14.81 -32.61
CA ALA A 285 -12.71 14.34 -33.46
C ALA A 285 -13.94 13.90 -32.66
N SER A 286 -13.75 13.28 -31.49
CA SER A 286 -14.85 12.84 -30.61
C SER A 286 -15.47 13.99 -29.81
N GLY A 287 -14.78 15.13 -29.70
CA GLY A 287 -15.19 16.25 -28.85
C GLY A 287 -14.99 15.96 -27.36
N GLU A 288 -14.22 14.92 -27.02
CA GLU A 288 -13.91 14.56 -25.65
C GLU A 288 -12.59 15.18 -25.18
N GLU A 289 -12.51 15.52 -23.89
CA GLU A 289 -11.27 16.01 -23.29
C GLU A 289 -10.28 14.86 -23.05
N ARG A 290 -8.97 15.19 -23.06
CA ARG A 290 -7.96 14.22 -22.67
C ARG A 290 -8.21 13.77 -21.23
N PRO A 291 -8.20 12.45 -20.95
CA PRO A 291 -8.39 11.94 -19.60
C PRO A 291 -7.25 12.41 -18.71
N LEU A 292 -7.58 12.59 -17.43
CA LEU A 292 -6.58 12.89 -16.42
C LEU A 292 -5.53 11.76 -16.38
N PRO A 293 -4.25 12.08 -16.10
CA PRO A 293 -3.13 11.15 -16.28
C PRO A 293 -3.13 9.94 -15.33
N GLY A 294 -3.99 9.92 -14.31
CA GLY A 294 -4.10 8.80 -13.38
C GLY A 294 -5.53 8.34 -13.14
N MET A 295 -5.63 7.17 -12.53
CA MET A 295 -6.85 6.57 -12.03
C MET A 295 -6.72 6.28 -10.54
N LEU A 296 -7.81 6.51 -9.82
CA LEU A 296 -8.04 6.06 -8.46
C LEU A 296 -9.03 4.90 -8.49
N TYR A 297 -8.71 3.80 -7.81
CA TYR A 297 -9.57 2.66 -7.61
C TYR A 297 -9.88 2.49 -6.14
N VAL A 298 -11.13 2.15 -5.83
CA VAL A 298 -11.59 1.87 -4.47
C VAL A 298 -12.16 0.45 -4.41
N ARG A 299 -11.73 -0.31 -3.40
CA ARG A 299 -12.24 -1.63 -3.06
C ARG A 299 -12.66 -1.69 -1.60
N ARG A 300 -13.58 -2.61 -1.30
CA ARG A 300 -14.01 -2.98 0.06
C ARG A 300 -14.27 -4.48 0.09
N GLY A 301 -13.71 -5.19 1.07
CA GLY A 301 -13.90 -6.64 1.18
C GLY A 301 -13.53 -7.40 -0.10
N HIS A 302 -12.45 -6.98 -0.78
CA HIS A 302 -12.00 -7.47 -2.09
C HIS A 302 -12.90 -7.14 -3.30
N GLN A 303 -14.04 -6.47 -3.10
CA GLN A 303 -14.95 -6.07 -4.17
C GLN A 303 -14.66 -4.64 -4.66
N PRO A 304 -14.67 -4.37 -5.97
CA PRO A 304 -14.64 -3.02 -6.50
C PRO A 304 -15.83 -2.21 -6.01
N VAL A 305 -15.60 -1.01 -5.49
CA VAL A 305 -16.66 -0.06 -5.11
C VAL A 305 -16.85 0.96 -6.22
N PHE A 306 -15.77 1.61 -6.65
CA PHE A 306 -15.77 2.50 -7.81
C PHE A 306 -14.33 2.84 -8.26
N SER A 307 -14.21 3.50 -9.40
CA SER A 307 -12.98 4.17 -9.84
C SER A 307 -13.28 5.59 -10.33
N ALA A 308 -12.28 6.47 -10.28
CA ALA A 308 -12.39 7.84 -10.73
C ALA A 308 -11.06 8.33 -11.36
N PRO A 309 -11.10 9.16 -12.40
CA PRO A 309 -9.91 9.80 -12.94
C PRO A 309 -9.31 10.77 -11.92
N VAL A 310 -7.97 10.84 -11.88
CA VAL A 310 -7.23 11.75 -10.98
C VAL A 310 -6.15 12.50 -11.74
N GLY A 311 -6.03 13.79 -11.45
CA GLY A 311 -4.97 14.62 -11.98
C GLY A 311 -3.65 14.33 -11.28
N ILE A 312 -2.56 14.43 -12.02
CA ILE A 312 -1.19 14.31 -11.52
C ILE A 312 -0.43 15.51 -12.05
N ARG A 313 0.00 16.42 -11.17
CA ARG A 313 0.91 17.51 -11.53
C ARG A 313 2.27 16.93 -11.92
N ASP A 314 2.90 17.55 -12.91
CA ASP A 314 4.18 17.10 -13.46
C ASP A 314 4.14 15.60 -13.79
N PRO A 315 3.22 15.14 -14.66
CA PRO A 315 2.99 13.72 -14.88
C PRO A 315 4.22 13.00 -15.45
N GLN A 316 5.25 13.72 -15.90
CA GLN A 316 6.50 13.14 -16.37
C GLN A 316 7.43 12.69 -15.24
N GLU A 317 7.24 13.19 -14.03
CA GLU A 317 8.06 12.82 -12.87
C GLU A 317 7.54 11.54 -12.22
N PRO A 318 8.41 10.63 -11.74
CA PRO A 318 8.04 9.45 -10.98
C PRO A 318 7.06 9.71 -9.83
N LEU A 319 6.08 8.82 -9.65
CA LEU A 319 5.32 8.74 -8.40
C LEU A 319 6.07 7.89 -7.36
N GLY A 320 6.88 6.92 -7.80
CA GLY A 320 7.47 5.90 -6.93
C GLY A 320 6.42 4.93 -6.41
N THR A 321 6.64 4.35 -5.22
CA THR A 321 5.67 3.48 -4.56
C THR A 321 5.52 3.85 -3.10
N HIS A 322 4.31 4.26 -2.72
CA HIS A 322 3.96 4.69 -1.37
C HIS A 322 2.75 3.94 -0.85
N PHE A 323 2.77 3.65 0.45
CA PHE A 323 1.69 3.01 1.15
C PHE A 323 1.35 3.83 2.39
N PHE A 324 0.06 4.09 2.56
CA PHE A 324 -0.50 4.80 3.69
C PHE A 324 -1.53 3.92 4.39
N LEU A 325 -1.46 3.90 5.72
CA LEU A 325 -2.33 3.08 6.55
C LEU A 325 -3.02 3.96 7.57
N ALA A 326 -4.35 3.95 7.57
CA ALA A 326 -5.17 4.74 8.46
C ALA A 326 -5.40 4.00 9.79
N SER A 327 -5.22 4.75 10.86
CA SER A 327 -5.54 4.42 12.25
C SER A 327 -6.46 5.48 12.82
N GLY A 328 -6.97 5.30 14.04
CA GLY A 328 -7.97 6.19 14.63
C GLY A 328 -9.38 5.63 14.48
N ASP A 329 -10.39 6.50 14.52
CA ASP A 329 -11.80 6.16 14.67
C ASP A 329 -12.68 6.67 13.50
N THR A 330 -13.99 6.72 13.71
CA THR A 330 -14.97 7.15 12.71
C THR A 330 -15.01 8.66 12.48
N GLU A 331 -14.40 9.46 13.36
CA GLU A 331 -14.42 10.93 13.33
C GLU A 331 -13.09 11.51 12.86
N LYS A 332 -11.97 10.85 13.16
CA LYS A 332 -10.64 11.30 12.76
C LYS A 332 -9.70 10.14 12.49
N LEU A 333 -8.99 10.24 11.36
CA LEU A 333 -7.96 9.27 10.99
C LEU A 333 -6.56 9.88 11.10
N ASP A 334 -5.68 9.14 11.76
CA ASP A 334 -4.24 9.36 11.73
C ASP A 334 -3.58 8.38 10.76
N TRP A 335 -2.62 8.87 9.99
CA TRP A 335 -2.03 8.11 8.89
C TRP A 335 -0.57 7.79 9.16
N LEU A 336 -0.19 6.56 8.84
CA LEU A 336 1.20 6.13 8.74
C LEU A 336 1.59 6.07 7.27
N SER A 337 2.87 6.33 6.96
CA SER A 337 3.42 6.20 5.61
C SER A 337 4.63 5.29 5.57
N LEU A 338 4.74 4.52 4.48
CA LEU A 338 5.93 3.77 4.09
C LEU A 338 6.18 4.01 2.60
N SER A 339 7.44 4.14 2.22
CA SER A 339 7.84 4.35 0.82
C SER A 339 8.86 3.29 0.43
N LEU A 340 8.61 2.63 -0.69
CA LEU A 340 9.45 1.56 -1.21
C LEU A 340 10.31 2.10 -2.35
N SER A 341 11.57 1.68 -2.37
CA SER A 341 12.43 1.83 -3.53
C SER A 341 12.03 0.80 -4.58
N SER A 342 11.75 1.23 -5.81
CA SER A 342 11.27 0.33 -6.87
C SER A 342 11.75 0.77 -8.25
N ARG A 343 11.93 -0.18 -9.15
CA ARG A 343 12.09 0.10 -10.57
C ARG A 343 10.73 0.42 -11.17
N ILE A 344 10.71 1.44 -12.03
CA ILE A 344 9.55 1.75 -12.84
C ILE A 344 9.62 0.89 -14.11
N PRO A 345 8.55 0.17 -14.48
CA PRO A 345 8.57 -0.65 -15.69
C PRO A 345 8.89 0.19 -16.93
N ARG A 346 9.74 -0.31 -17.82
CA ARG A 346 10.12 0.39 -19.07
C ARG A 346 8.91 0.76 -19.93
N SER A 347 7.86 -0.06 -19.90
CA SER A 347 6.59 0.23 -20.56
C SER A 347 5.94 1.49 -20.01
N VAL A 348 5.91 1.67 -18.69
CA VAL A 348 5.33 2.85 -18.02
C VAL A 348 6.15 4.09 -18.35
N ILE A 349 7.49 4.01 -18.28
CA ILE A 349 8.38 5.13 -18.65
C ILE A 349 8.08 5.58 -20.09
N ARG A 350 8.01 4.64 -21.04
CA ARG A 350 7.72 4.95 -22.44
C ARG A 350 6.31 5.48 -22.64
N ASP A 351 5.30 4.81 -22.09
CA ASP A 351 3.89 5.11 -22.35
C ASP A 351 3.48 6.46 -21.74
N HIS A 352 4.15 6.89 -20.67
CA HIS A 352 3.91 8.18 -20.04
C HIS A 352 4.98 9.24 -20.33
N LYS A 353 6.04 8.91 -21.07
CA LYS A 353 7.21 9.76 -21.41
C LYS A 353 8.07 10.21 -20.23
N MET A 354 8.08 9.40 -19.16
CA MET A 354 8.64 9.81 -17.88
C MET A 354 10.11 10.18 -17.96
N THR A 355 10.49 11.22 -17.22
CA THR A 355 11.89 11.61 -17.01
C THR A 355 12.38 10.88 -15.77
N VAL A 356 13.26 9.90 -15.96
CA VAL A 356 13.85 9.12 -14.87
C VAL A 356 15.36 9.21 -15.00
N GLU A 357 16.02 9.85 -14.02
CA GLU A 357 17.47 9.84 -13.93
C GLU A 357 17.96 8.42 -13.58
N GLY A 358 18.95 7.90 -14.32
CA GLY A 358 19.48 6.56 -14.11
C GLY A 358 18.53 5.45 -14.59
N THR A 359 18.58 5.11 -15.88
CA THR A 359 17.75 4.03 -16.43
C THR A 359 18.15 2.68 -15.83
N GLY A 360 17.30 2.14 -14.94
CA GLY A 360 17.53 0.84 -14.31
C GLY A 360 17.94 0.90 -12.84
N ASP A 361 18.01 2.09 -12.24
CA ASP A 361 18.20 2.23 -10.80
C ASP A 361 16.87 2.18 -10.04
N LEU A 362 16.94 1.89 -8.73
CA LEU A 362 15.76 1.90 -7.87
C LEU A 362 15.34 3.36 -7.65
N VAL A 363 14.11 3.69 -8.02
CA VAL A 363 13.53 5.01 -7.80
C VAL A 363 12.95 5.05 -6.39
N ARG A 364 13.34 6.06 -5.62
CA ARG A 364 12.76 6.37 -4.31
C ARG A 364 12.36 7.84 -4.28
N THR A 365 11.07 8.08 -4.14
CA THR A 365 10.46 9.41 -4.09
C THR A 365 10.02 9.75 -2.67
N ASN A 366 9.63 11.02 -2.45
CA ASN A 366 9.07 11.48 -1.19
C ASN A 366 7.53 11.38 -1.22
N SER A 367 6.95 10.69 -0.24
CA SER A 367 5.49 10.49 -0.16
C SER A 367 4.70 11.80 -0.06
N ARG A 368 5.25 12.84 0.59
CA ARG A 368 4.60 14.14 0.75
C ARG A 368 4.55 14.92 -0.56
N GLU A 369 5.66 14.97 -1.29
CA GLU A 369 5.73 15.61 -2.61
C GLU A 369 4.78 14.97 -3.61
N VAL A 370 4.67 13.65 -3.58
CA VAL A 370 3.73 12.91 -4.44
C VAL A 370 2.28 13.22 -4.06
N LEU A 371 1.96 13.31 -2.77
CA LEU A 371 0.63 13.71 -2.32
C LEU A 371 0.28 15.16 -2.72
N ASP A 372 1.24 16.07 -2.79
CA ASP A 372 1.06 17.45 -3.30
C ASP A 372 0.76 17.50 -4.81
N ARG A 373 1.19 16.47 -5.56
CA ARG A 373 0.95 16.37 -7.00
C ARG A 373 -0.40 15.78 -7.36
N LEU A 374 -1.05 15.03 -6.45
CA LEU A 374 -2.35 14.43 -6.72
C LEU A 374 -3.49 15.46 -6.66
N ILE A 375 -4.29 15.50 -7.72
CA ILE A 375 -5.51 16.29 -7.83
C ILE A 375 -6.68 15.31 -7.89
N ILE A 376 -7.41 15.22 -6.79
CA ILE A 376 -8.61 14.39 -6.65
C ILE A 376 -9.77 15.34 -6.45
N ASP A 377 -10.77 15.25 -7.34
CA ASP A 377 -11.93 16.13 -7.32
C ASP A 377 -12.76 15.97 -6.05
N MET A 378 -13.53 17.00 -5.69
CA MET A 378 -14.30 17.01 -4.45
C MET A 378 -15.37 15.92 -4.40
N LYS A 379 -16.04 15.61 -5.52
CA LYS A 379 -17.06 14.55 -5.56
C LYS A 379 -16.44 13.19 -5.22
N THR A 380 -15.27 12.89 -5.76
CA THR A 380 -14.51 11.67 -5.41
C THR A 380 -14.07 11.69 -3.95
N ARG A 381 -13.55 12.81 -3.45
CA ARG A 381 -13.14 12.95 -2.04
C ARG A 381 -14.30 12.74 -1.08
N ASP A 382 -15.44 13.37 -1.33
CA ASP A 382 -16.63 13.30 -0.48
C ASP A 382 -17.19 11.87 -0.45
N ARG A 383 -17.22 11.19 -1.60
CA ARG A 383 -17.61 9.78 -1.68
C ARG A 383 -16.69 8.88 -0.84
N ILE A 384 -15.37 9.09 -0.88
CA ILE A 384 -14.43 8.35 -0.02
C ILE A 384 -14.63 8.71 1.44
N ALA A 385 -14.77 10.00 1.78
CA ALA A 385 -14.94 10.48 3.15
C ALA A 385 -16.19 9.88 3.83
N ALA A 386 -17.27 9.65 3.09
CA ALA A 386 -18.48 9.01 3.62
C ALA A 386 -18.26 7.54 4.02
N MET A 387 -17.32 6.86 3.37
CA MET A 387 -17.09 5.42 3.52
C MET A 387 -15.82 5.08 4.31
N ILE A 388 -14.85 5.98 4.39
CA ILE A 388 -13.56 5.69 5.01
C ILE A 388 -13.67 5.58 6.54
N GLY A 389 -12.78 4.78 7.12
CA GLY A 389 -12.72 4.55 8.55
C GLY A 389 -11.42 3.84 8.91
N HIS A 390 -11.40 3.33 10.13
CA HIS A 390 -10.28 2.59 10.70
C HIS A 390 -9.76 1.48 9.77
N GLY A 391 -8.43 1.31 9.70
CA GLY A 391 -7.78 0.22 8.95
C GLY A 391 -7.79 0.41 7.44
N ALA A 392 -8.35 1.53 6.94
CA ALA A 392 -8.31 1.87 5.53
C ALA A 392 -6.86 2.02 5.05
N SER A 393 -6.61 1.71 3.78
CA SER A 393 -5.28 1.87 3.20
C SER A 393 -5.35 2.63 1.89
N PHE A 394 -4.33 3.44 1.64
CA PHE A 394 -4.16 4.17 0.40
C PHE A 394 -2.77 3.88 -0.17
N ALA A 395 -2.70 3.35 -1.38
CA ALA A 395 -1.45 3.10 -2.07
C ALA A 395 -1.33 4.01 -3.29
N ILE A 396 -0.11 4.44 -3.60
CA ILE A 396 0.22 5.18 -4.83
C ILE A 396 1.39 4.45 -5.47
N SER A 397 1.29 4.09 -6.75
CA SER A 397 2.45 3.51 -7.45
C SER A 397 2.44 3.74 -8.96
N ASP A 398 3.63 3.84 -9.56
CA ASP A 398 3.82 3.79 -11.01
C ASP A 398 3.59 2.37 -11.62
N ASN A 399 3.50 1.31 -10.80
CA ASN A 399 3.48 -0.07 -11.29
C ASN A 399 2.11 -0.59 -11.79
N GLY A 400 1.06 0.23 -11.77
CA GLY A 400 -0.27 -0.16 -12.22
C GLY A 400 -0.92 -1.29 -11.41
N LEU A 401 -2.09 -1.72 -11.86
CA LEU A 401 -2.74 -2.92 -11.34
C LEU A 401 -1.98 -4.16 -11.84
N GLY A 402 -1.15 -4.75 -10.98
CA GLY A 402 -0.41 -5.98 -11.26
C GLY A 402 -1.33 -7.19 -11.47
N THR A 403 -0.78 -8.29 -11.98
CA THR A 403 -1.54 -9.53 -12.28
C THR A 403 -2.11 -10.21 -11.04
N GLU A 404 -1.61 -9.88 -9.86
CA GLU A 404 -2.09 -10.43 -8.59
C GLU A 404 -3.28 -9.65 -8.01
N THR A 405 -3.61 -8.47 -8.55
CA THR A 405 -4.84 -7.77 -8.16
C THR A 405 -6.01 -8.30 -9.00
N GLY A 406 -6.94 -9.02 -8.37
CA GLY A 406 -8.06 -9.66 -9.05
C GLY A 406 -9.23 -9.96 -8.12
N ASN A 407 -10.09 -10.90 -8.50
CA ASN A 407 -11.19 -11.33 -7.62
C ASN A 407 -10.64 -11.97 -6.35
N GLY A 408 -11.21 -11.60 -5.20
CA GLY A 408 -10.81 -12.14 -3.90
C GLY A 408 -9.51 -11.57 -3.33
N THR A 409 -8.97 -10.48 -3.89
CA THR A 409 -7.80 -9.76 -3.33
C THR A 409 -8.11 -8.30 -3.01
N ASP A 410 -7.35 -7.74 -2.09
CA ASP A 410 -7.17 -6.28 -2.03
C ASP A 410 -6.33 -5.81 -3.24
N PHE A 411 -5.79 -4.58 -3.18
CA PHE A 411 -4.76 -4.14 -4.12
C PHE A 411 -3.42 -4.76 -3.75
N ILE A 412 -2.94 -5.68 -4.59
CA ILE A 412 -1.58 -6.20 -4.53
C ILE A 412 -0.73 -5.37 -5.49
N VAL A 413 0.16 -4.56 -4.94
CA VAL A 413 1.05 -3.66 -5.69
C VAL A 413 2.42 -4.30 -5.76
N GLN A 414 2.69 -5.06 -6.82
CA GLN A 414 4.01 -5.67 -7.03
C GLN A 414 4.99 -4.64 -7.58
N VAL A 415 6.23 -4.68 -7.10
CA VAL A 415 7.32 -3.81 -7.57
C VAL A 415 8.56 -4.64 -7.91
N HIS A 416 9.43 -4.07 -8.75
CA HIS A 416 10.61 -4.74 -9.31
C HIS A 416 11.94 -4.11 -8.89
#